data_AF-A0AAN8PE14-F1
#
_entry.id   AF-A0AAN8PE14-F1
#
_cell.length_a   1.000
_cell.length_b   1.000
_cell.length_c   1.000
_cell.angle_alpha   90.00
_cell.angle_beta   90.00
_cell.angle_gamma   90.00
#
_symmetry.space_group_name_H-M   'P 1'
#
loop_
_entity.id
_entity.type
_entity.pdbx_description
1 polymer ?
#
loop_
_entity_poly.entity_id
_entity_poly.type
_entity_poly.pdbx_seq_one_letter_code
_entity_poly.pdbx_strand_id
1 'polypeptide(L)'
;MRALIACTLLALACAQFKLPVWNGLHSDRHDGYIFEYHSRHNLFLVRDRSHCYLVDAPNAWDTVVADKAKRNQIEDEIVKMIHDNQGTHRESGLQALGQFHDPLEAAECIRKTVYTLDYKYQPAMAATTAASN
;
A
#
# COMPACT_ATOMS: atom_id res chain seq x y z
N MET A 1 -29.55 -17.08 29.93
CA MET A 1 -29.38 -15.61 29.82
C MET A 1 -27.92 -15.13 29.97
N ARG A 2 -27.08 -15.72 30.84
CA ARG A 2 -25.68 -15.30 30.99
C ARG A 2 -24.77 -15.60 29.77
N ALA A 3 -25.02 -16.70 29.07
CA ALA A 3 -24.23 -17.09 27.88
C ALA A 3 -24.43 -16.16 26.67
N LEU A 4 -25.64 -15.60 26.51
CA LEU A 4 -25.94 -14.68 25.40
C LEU A 4 -25.23 -13.32 25.56
N ILE A 5 -25.08 -12.85 26.81
CA ILE A 5 -24.35 -11.61 27.11
C ILE A 5 -22.85 -11.76 26.80
N ALA A 6 -22.27 -12.94 27.07
CA ALA A 6 -20.87 -13.22 26.76
C ALA A 6 -20.60 -13.22 25.25
N CYS A 7 -21.49 -13.80 24.44
CA CYS A 7 -21.36 -13.78 22.98
C CYS A 7 -21.52 -12.37 22.39
N THR A 8 -22.43 -11.54 22.92
CA THR A 8 -22.58 -10.16 22.45
C THR A 8 -21.39 -9.27 22.82
N LEU A 9 -20.76 -9.50 23.99
CA LEU A 9 -19.57 -8.76 24.40
C LEU A 9 -18.33 -9.16 23.58
N LEU A 10 -18.19 -10.44 23.21
CA LEU A 10 -17.12 -10.88 22.29
C LEU A 10 -17.29 -10.27 20.89
N ALA A 11 -18.53 -10.22 20.37
CA ALA A 11 -18.81 -9.64 19.06
C ALA A 11 -18.54 -8.13 19.02
N LEU A 12 -18.86 -7.38 20.10
CA LEU A 12 -18.50 -5.96 20.20
C LEU A 12 -16.99 -5.75 20.34
N ALA A 13 -16.27 -6.62 21.05
CA ALA A 13 -14.82 -6.53 21.18
C ALA A 13 -14.12 -6.73 19.82
N CYS A 14 -14.60 -7.67 18.99
CA CYS A 14 -14.07 -7.86 17.63
C CYS A 14 -14.42 -6.69 16.68
N ALA A 15 -15.56 -6.04 16.87
CA ALA A 15 -15.96 -4.88 16.05
C ALA A 15 -15.17 -3.59 16.38
N GLN A 16 -14.59 -3.51 17.58
CA GLN A 16 -13.72 -2.39 18.00
C GLN A 16 -12.23 -2.67 17.84
N PHE A 17 -11.86 -3.91 17.51
CA PHE A 17 -10.51 -4.27 17.09
C PHE A 17 -10.23 -3.68 15.69
N LYS A 18 -10.09 -2.36 15.61
CA LYS A 18 -9.17 -1.77 14.65
C LYS A 18 -7.81 -2.37 14.99
N LEU A 19 -7.36 -3.31 14.16
CA LEU A 19 -6.11 -4.02 14.36
C LEU A 19 -5.04 -3.01 14.79
N PRO A 20 -4.34 -3.28 15.90
CA PRO A 20 -3.47 -2.31 16.53
C PRO A 20 -2.35 -1.96 15.55
N VAL A 21 -2.32 -0.69 15.16
CA VAL A 21 -1.17 0.12 14.74
C VAL A 21 0.15 -0.65 14.96
N TRP A 22 0.55 -1.43 13.96
CA TRP A 22 1.79 -2.18 13.97
C TRP A 22 2.87 -1.25 13.40
N ASN A 23 3.83 -0.92 14.25
CA ASN A 23 5.03 -0.10 14.01
C ASN A 23 5.47 0.00 12.54
N GLY A 24 5.29 1.17 11.91
CA GLY A 24 5.81 1.49 10.58
C GLY A 24 4.77 1.61 9.46
N LEU A 25 3.49 1.34 9.76
CA LEU A 25 2.40 1.50 8.80
C LEU A 25 2.03 2.98 8.61
N HIS A 26 2.31 3.54 7.43
CA HIS A 26 1.80 4.86 7.02
C HIS A 26 0.58 4.67 6.11
N SER A 27 -0.61 4.99 6.60
CA SER A 27 -1.87 4.86 5.85
C SER A 27 -2.48 6.23 5.51
N ASP A 28 -2.94 6.42 4.27
CA ASP A 28 -3.68 7.62 3.84
C ASP A 28 -4.69 7.30 2.75
N ARG A 29 -5.63 8.22 2.52
CA ARG A 29 -6.66 8.09 1.50
C ARG A 29 -6.56 9.25 0.52
N HIS A 30 -6.26 8.93 -0.73
CA HIS A 30 -6.02 9.91 -1.79
C HIS A 30 -6.63 9.45 -3.11
N ASP A 31 -7.35 10.35 -3.78
CA ASP A 31 -8.11 10.11 -5.03
C ASP A 31 -8.93 8.80 -5.10
N GLY A 32 -9.56 8.41 -3.99
CA GLY A 32 -10.38 7.19 -3.93
C GLY A 32 -9.61 5.90 -3.65
N TYR A 33 -8.28 5.95 -3.60
CA TYR A 33 -7.40 4.88 -3.18
C TYR A 33 -7.01 5.01 -1.71
N ILE A 34 -6.62 3.90 -1.10
CA ILE A 34 -5.97 3.83 0.21
C ILE A 34 -4.51 3.44 -0.04
N PHE A 35 -3.58 4.20 0.52
CA PHE A 35 -2.14 4.01 0.42
C PHE A 35 -1.60 3.55 1.76
N GLU A 36 -0.85 2.45 1.76
CA GLU A 36 -0.25 1.86 2.96
C GLU A 36 1.21 1.51 2.69
N TYR A 37 2.14 2.03 3.50
CA TYR A 37 3.54 1.68 3.42
C TYR A 37 3.92 0.66 4.49
N HIS A 38 4.46 -0.48 4.07
CA HIS A 38 4.85 -1.61 4.90
C HIS A 38 6.38 -1.74 4.86
N SER A 39 7.09 -0.93 5.66
CA SER A 39 8.56 -0.84 5.63
C SER A 39 9.27 -2.18 5.83
N ARG A 40 8.73 -3.06 6.69
CA ARG A 40 9.31 -4.39 6.96
C ARG A 40 9.31 -5.32 5.74
N HIS A 41 8.44 -5.06 4.78
CA HIS A 41 8.21 -5.90 3.60
C HIS A 41 8.62 -5.20 2.30
N ASN A 42 9.22 -4.00 2.38
CA ASN A 42 9.54 -3.14 1.23
C ASN A 42 8.35 -2.98 0.27
N LEU A 43 7.15 -2.81 0.82
CA LEU A 43 5.92 -2.79 0.05
C LEU A 43 5.19 -1.46 0.25
N PHE A 44 4.81 -0.83 -0.85
CA PHE A 44 3.85 0.26 -0.86
C PHE A 44 2.56 -0.24 -1.53
N LEU A 45 1.56 -0.51 -0.69
CA LEU A 45 0.27 -1.07 -1.05
C LEU A 45 -0.71 0.06 -1.38
N VAL A 46 -1.34 -0.04 -2.55
CA VAL A 46 -2.37 0.89 -3.00
C VAL A 46 -3.62 0.07 -3.27
N ARG A 47 -4.76 0.47 -2.73
CA ARG A 47 -5.98 -0.34 -2.84
C ARG A 47 -7.24 0.49 -3.02
N ASP A 48 -8.14 -0.01 -3.85
CA ASP A 48 -9.51 0.49 -3.97
C ASP A 48 -10.51 -0.58 -3.50
N ARG A 49 -11.77 -0.53 -3.95
CA ARG A 49 -12.78 -1.55 -3.60
C ARG A 49 -12.51 -2.93 -4.23
N SER A 50 -11.95 -2.98 -5.42
CA SER A 50 -11.85 -4.18 -6.27
C SER A 50 -10.41 -4.56 -6.62
N HIS A 51 -9.45 -3.68 -6.41
CA HIS A 51 -8.07 -3.84 -6.86
C HIS A 51 -7.07 -3.56 -5.72
N CYS A 52 -5.96 -4.29 -5.77
CA CYS A 52 -4.73 -3.99 -5.06
C CYS A 52 -3.62 -3.77 -6.08
N TYR A 53 -2.80 -2.75 -5.86
CA TYR A 53 -1.61 -2.46 -6.63
C TYR A 53 -0.41 -2.47 -5.67
N LEU A 54 0.59 -3.26 -6.00
CA LEU A 54 1.76 -3.53 -5.18
C LEU A 54 2.97 -2.85 -5.82
N VAL A 55 3.60 -1.97 -5.07
CA VAL A 55 4.82 -1.27 -5.51
C VAL A 55 5.98 -1.73 -4.63
N ASP A 56 7.07 -2.16 -5.28
CA ASP A 56 8.35 -2.43 -4.63
C ASP A 56 8.95 -1.12 -4.12
N ALA A 57 8.97 -0.95 -2.80
CA ALA A 57 9.34 0.26 -2.10
C ALA A 57 10.49 -0.06 -1.11
N PRO A 58 11.76 -0.02 -1.58
CA PRO A 58 12.90 -0.37 -0.73
C PRO A 58 13.02 0.59 0.46
N ASN A 59 13.66 0.15 1.54
CA ASN A 59 13.92 0.93 2.77
C ASN A 59 14.36 2.41 2.57
N ALA A 60 14.97 2.77 1.44
CA ALA A 60 15.26 4.17 1.08
C ALA A 60 13.99 5.07 1.11
N TRP A 61 12.81 4.48 0.89
CA TRP A 61 11.52 5.14 0.94
C TRP A 61 11.10 5.55 2.35
N ASP A 62 11.65 4.97 3.42
CA ASP A 62 11.28 5.30 4.82
C ASP A 62 11.35 6.81 5.08
N THR A 63 12.39 7.47 4.57
CA THR A 63 12.57 8.92 4.71
C THR A 63 11.67 9.73 3.79
N VAL A 64 11.26 9.15 2.65
CA VAL A 64 10.46 9.82 1.63
C VAL A 64 8.99 9.81 2.04
N VAL A 65 8.48 8.65 2.47
CA VAL A 65 7.10 8.49 2.94
C VAL A 65 6.85 9.16 4.30
N ALA A 66 7.90 9.38 5.11
CA ALA A 66 7.82 10.18 6.32
C ALA A 66 7.60 11.69 6.04
N ASP A 67 8.01 12.18 4.87
CA ASP A 67 7.77 13.54 4.41
C ASP A 67 6.42 13.60 3.66
N LYS A 68 5.44 14.30 4.24
CA LYS A 68 4.10 14.37 3.68
C LYS A 68 4.06 14.93 2.25
N ALA A 69 4.89 15.92 1.93
CA ALA A 69 4.87 16.52 0.60
C ALA A 69 5.40 15.53 -0.45
N LYS A 70 6.48 14.82 -0.13
CA LYS A 70 7.06 13.80 -1.02
C LYS A 70 6.14 12.58 -1.15
N ARG A 71 5.51 12.17 -0.04
CA ARG A 71 4.53 11.09 -0.05
C ARG A 71 3.35 11.41 -0.96
N ASN A 72 2.76 12.60 -0.83
CA ASN A 72 1.67 13.04 -1.70
C ASN A 72 2.10 13.02 -3.18
N GLN A 73 3.32 13.46 -3.50
CA GLN A 73 3.85 13.40 -4.86
C GLN A 73 3.93 11.96 -5.39
N ILE A 74 4.44 11.01 -4.60
CA ILE A 74 4.48 9.59 -4.97
C ILE A 74 3.06 9.05 -5.21
N GLU A 75 2.12 9.39 -4.32
CA GLU A 75 0.73 8.98 -4.43
C GLU A 75 0.10 9.52 -5.72
N ASP A 76 0.28 10.81 -6.03
CA ASP A 76 -0.18 11.42 -7.29
C ASP A 76 0.39 10.72 -8.53
N GLU A 77 1.69 10.42 -8.53
CA GLU A 77 2.36 9.74 -9.65
C GLU A 77 1.84 8.31 -9.83
N ILE A 78 1.63 7.57 -8.73
CA ILE A 78 1.08 6.21 -8.76
C ILE A 78 -0.37 6.21 -9.24
N VAL A 79 -1.21 7.13 -8.75
CA VAL A 79 -2.60 7.28 -9.23
C VAL A 79 -2.61 7.54 -10.73
N LYS A 80 -1.73 8.42 -11.20
CA LYS A 80 -1.58 8.69 -12.63
C LYS A 80 -1.21 7.42 -13.41
N MET A 81 -0.24 6.63 -12.94
CA MET A 81 0.14 5.37 -13.58
C MET A 81 -1.01 4.36 -13.63
N ILE A 82 -1.80 4.26 -12.55
CA ILE A 82 -2.99 3.38 -12.50
C ILE A 82 -4.01 3.83 -13.55
N HIS A 83 -4.30 5.13 -13.63
CA HIS A 83 -5.25 5.69 -14.61
C HIS A 83 -4.78 5.52 -16.06
N ASP A 84 -3.48 5.64 -16.30
CA ASP A 84 -2.86 5.46 -17.61
C ASP A 84 -2.59 3.98 -17.94
N ASN A 85 -2.86 3.06 -17.01
CA ASN A 85 -2.54 1.64 -17.10
C ASN A 85 -1.06 1.39 -17.49
N GLN A 86 -0.16 2.21 -16.94
CA GLN A 86 1.26 2.19 -17.25
C GLN A 86 2.01 1.23 -16.31
N GLY A 87 2.80 0.32 -16.87
CA GLY A 87 3.66 -0.58 -16.08
C GLY A 87 2.90 -1.46 -15.08
N THR A 88 1.63 -1.76 -15.38
CA THR A 88 0.75 -2.56 -14.52
C THR A 88 0.77 -4.01 -14.99
N HIS A 89 1.14 -4.93 -14.11
CA HIS A 89 1.17 -6.37 -14.39
C HIS A 89 0.21 -7.09 -13.46
N ARG A 90 -0.63 -7.97 -14.01
CA ARG A 90 -1.58 -8.73 -13.21
C ARG A 90 -0.87 -9.88 -12.52
N GLU A 91 -1.05 -9.96 -11.21
CA GLU A 91 -0.43 -10.97 -10.36
C GLU A 91 -1.47 -11.91 -9.75
N SER A 92 -1.04 -13.14 -9.45
CA SER A 92 -1.83 -14.01 -8.57
C SER A 92 -1.53 -13.66 -7.12
N GLY A 93 -2.53 -13.77 -6.23
CA GLY A 93 -2.31 -13.49 -4.80
C GLY A 93 -1.23 -14.37 -4.16
N LEU A 94 -1.04 -15.61 -4.65
CA LEU A 94 0.04 -16.49 -4.18
C LEU A 94 1.42 -16.00 -4.62
N GLN A 95 1.53 -15.48 -5.84
CA GLN A 95 2.78 -14.91 -6.36
C GLN A 95 3.15 -13.62 -5.62
N ALA A 96 2.16 -12.73 -5.40
CA ALA A 96 2.33 -11.53 -4.59
C ALA A 96 2.81 -11.86 -3.16
N LEU A 97 2.14 -12.80 -2.49
CA LEU A 97 2.55 -13.25 -1.15
C LEU A 97 3.96 -13.87 -1.17
N GLY A 98 4.31 -14.63 -2.21
CA GLY A 98 5.66 -15.19 -2.37
C GLY A 98 6.73 -14.14 -2.66
N GLN A 99 6.37 -12.98 -3.21
CA GLN A 99 7.29 -11.88 -3.50
C GLN A 99 7.49 -11.00 -2.26
N PHE A 100 6.41 -10.46 -1.71
CA PHE A 100 6.46 -9.45 -0.64
C PHE A 100 6.49 -10.07 0.76
N HIS A 101 6.11 -11.34 0.90
CA HIS A 101 6.07 -12.05 2.18
C HIS A 101 5.27 -11.29 3.25
N ASP A 102 4.21 -10.60 2.82
CA ASP A 102 3.42 -9.71 3.66
C ASP A 102 2.02 -10.31 3.92
N PRO A 103 1.75 -10.83 5.13
CA PRO A 103 0.46 -11.39 5.46
C PRO A 103 -0.68 -10.36 5.50
N LEU A 104 -0.38 -9.08 5.76
CA LEU A 104 -1.39 -8.03 5.82
C LEU A 104 -1.86 -7.66 4.41
N GLU A 105 -0.93 -7.52 3.47
CA GLU A 105 -1.25 -7.37 2.04
C GLU A 105 -2.16 -8.52 1.59
N ALA A 106 -1.75 -9.77 1.84
CA ALA A 106 -2.52 -10.93 1.41
C ALA A 106 -3.94 -10.96 1.99
N ALA A 107 -4.11 -10.53 3.24
CA ALA A 107 -5.42 -10.43 3.88
C ALA A 107 -6.28 -9.32 3.26
N GLU A 108 -5.73 -8.14 3.02
CA GLU A 108 -6.43 -7.00 2.41
C GLU A 108 -6.80 -7.25 0.94
N CYS A 109 -6.02 -8.09 0.25
CA CYS A 109 -6.15 -8.34 -1.19
C CYS A 109 -6.84 -9.66 -1.58
N ILE A 110 -7.20 -10.53 -0.62
CA ILE A 110 -7.74 -11.89 -0.86
C ILE A 110 -8.99 -11.98 -1.78
N ARG A 111 -9.76 -10.90 -1.92
CA ARG A 111 -10.95 -10.82 -2.80
C ARG A 111 -10.85 -9.73 -3.85
N LYS A 112 -9.63 -9.25 -4.11
CA LYS A 112 -9.34 -8.18 -5.06
C LYS A 112 -8.49 -8.73 -6.20
N THR A 113 -8.51 -8.04 -7.33
CA THR A 113 -7.51 -8.30 -8.36
C THR A 113 -6.20 -7.65 -7.94
N VAL A 114 -5.11 -8.41 -7.98
CA VAL A 114 -3.79 -7.94 -7.58
C VAL A 114 -2.99 -7.57 -8.83
N TYR A 115 -2.33 -6.42 -8.75
CA TYR A 115 -1.41 -5.94 -9.75
C TYR A 115 -0.09 -5.57 -9.09
N THR A 116 1.02 -5.72 -9.81
CA THR A 116 2.27 -5.04 -9.51
C THR A 116 2.41 -3.82 -10.40
N LEU A 117 3.01 -2.76 -9.86
CA LEU A 117 3.32 -1.54 -10.61
C LEU A 117 4.83 -1.36 -10.68
N ASP A 118 5.33 -1.15 -11.89
CA ASP A 118 6.75 -0.84 -12.18
C ASP A 118 7.10 0.62 -11.82
N TYR A 119 6.65 1.09 -10.66
CA TYR A 119 6.97 2.42 -10.19
C TYR A 119 8.37 2.44 -9.57
N LYS A 120 9.16 3.45 -9.94
CA LYS A 120 10.47 3.74 -9.34
C LYS A 120 10.50 5.21 -8.95
N TYR A 121 10.59 5.47 -7.65
CA TYR A 121 10.68 6.83 -7.15
C TYR A 121 11.94 7.51 -7.71
N GLN A 122 11.74 8.64 -8.38
CA GLN A 122 12.81 9.52 -8.81
C GLN A 122 12.74 10.82 -8.00
N PRO A 123 13.70 11.09 -7.11
CA PRO A 123 13.74 12.39 -6.45
C PRO A 123 13.95 13.47 -7.53
N ALA A 124 13.29 14.63 -7.37
CA ALA A 124 13.26 15.73 -8.34
C ALA A 124 14.64 16.35 -8.71
N MET A 125 15.77 15.76 -8.29
CA MET A 125 17.13 16.20 -8.61
C MET A 125 17.85 15.36 -9.68
N ALA A 126 17.16 14.47 -10.40
CA ALA A 126 17.76 13.73 -11.53
C ALA A 126 17.57 14.41 -12.90
N ALA A 127 16.81 15.51 -12.99
CA ALA A 127 16.47 16.17 -14.25
C ALA A 127 17.40 17.34 -14.65
N THR A 128 18.59 17.47 -14.05
CA THR A 128 19.48 18.63 -14.29
C THR A 128 20.94 18.22 -14.53
N THR A 129 21.23 17.37 -15.52
CA THR A 129 22.56 17.34 -16.16
C THR A 129 22.52 16.73 -17.56
N ALA A 130 21.73 17.30 -18.47
CA ALA A 130 21.81 16.98 -19.90
C ALA A 130 21.49 18.22 -20.77
N ALA A 131 22.10 19.36 -20.44
CA ALA A 131 22.08 20.53 -21.30
C ALA A 131 23.29 21.42 -21.00
N SER A 132 24.46 21.01 -21.50
CA SER A 132 25.59 21.90 -21.72
C SER A 132 26.50 21.24 -22.77
N ASN A 133 26.16 21.48 -24.05
CA ASN A 133 27.11 21.51 -25.17
C ASN A 133 27.59 22.95 -25.33
#